data_AF-A0A1J0R7A1-F1
#
_entry.id   AF-A0A1J0R7A1-F1
#
_cell.length_a   1.000
_cell.length_b   1.000
_cell.length_c   1.000
_cell.angle_alpha   90.00
_cell.angle_beta   90.00
_cell.angle_gamma   90.00
#
_symmetry.space_group_name_H-M   'P 1'
#
loop_
_entity.id
_entity.type
_entity.pdbx_description
1 polymer ?
#
loop_
_entity_poly.entity_id
_entity_poly.type
_entity_poly.pdbx_seq_one_letter_code
_entity_poly.pdbx_strand_id
1 'polypeptide(L)'
;MHAFQTNKISVFLLFVATEYLVIRARGAANGMLTAGNWQSLVTFAGKIKDFPGCATAVLNKHHRRQTTLAELSMQISAYITAQNNNISTQEFGPVLMVINKLRQLLGSSGCTLNEKGIVAAAATEFVRGGITEFFGIAANSYQAATNACLTTDSASTADANGVNGVAAIPGASAALGNSDASAKPGGIAEVTATGFDSLKANDGIKQADLSSAGSSNCKLFSANADSVLMTTGVSKPIPYALGYLNKHNDGPTTIRADGTNLAQGEPENSRVA
;
A
#
# COMPACT_ATOMS: atom_id res chain seq x y z
N MET A 1 -47.49 -44.47 -27.22
CA MET A 1 -47.48 -43.17 -26.52
C MET A 1 -46.13 -42.98 -25.82
N HIS A 2 -45.09 -42.44 -26.48
CA HIS A 2 -43.85 -41.95 -25.84
C HIS A 2 -43.00 -41.25 -26.90
N ALA A 3 -43.23 -39.96 -27.19
CA ALA A 3 -42.34 -39.18 -28.06
C ALA A 3 -42.45 -37.66 -27.92
N PHE A 4 -43.04 -37.11 -26.83
CA PHE A 4 -43.35 -35.67 -26.77
C PHE A 4 -42.82 -34.90 -25.56
N GLN A 5 -41.99 -35.52 -24.70
CA GLN A 5 -41.51 -34.91 -23.45
C GLN A 5 -40.00 -34.62 -23.41
N THR A 6 -39.19 -35.20 -24.31
CA THR A 6 -37.72 -35.05 -24.28
C THR A 6 -37.20 -33.76 -24.93
N ASN A 7 -37.94 -33.17 -25.88
CA ASN A 7 -37.48 -31.97 -26.61
C ASN A 7 -37.62 -30.66 -25.83
N LYS A 8 -38.45 -30.60 -24.77
CA LYS A 8 -38.63 -29.37 -23.99
C LYS A 8 -37.56 -29.19 -22.91
N ILE A 9 -37.02 -30.30 -22.38
CA ILE A 9 -35.99 -30.28 -21.34
C ILE A 9 -34.62 -29.90 -21.94
N SER A 10 -34.29 -30.37 -23.15
CA SER A 10 -33.04 -30.00 -23.84
C SER A 10 -32.97 -28.54 -24.27
N VAL A 11 -34.09 -27.91 -24.66
CA VAL A 11 -34.11 -26.49 -25.05
C VAL A 11 -34.00 -25.57 -23.81
N PHE A 12 -34.62 -25.96 -22.69
CA PHE A 12 -34.53 -25.20 -21.44
C PHE A 12 -33.13 -25.28 -20.80
N LEU A 13 -32.47 -26.44 -20.86
CA LEU A 13 -31.08 -26.59 -20.43
C LEU A 13 -30.09 -25.85 -21.34
N LEU A 14 -30.35 -25.76 -22.65
CA LEU A 14 -29.52 -24.96 -23.55
C LEU A 14 -29.66 -23.45 -23.25
N PHE A 15 -30.88 -22.97 -23.00
CA PHE A 15 -31.13 -21.55 -22.67
C PHE A 15 -30.51 -21.15 -21.33
N VAL A 16 -30.64 -21.99 -20.30
CA VAL A 16 -30.02 -21.75 -18.97
C VAL A 16 -28.49 -21.85 -19.04
N ALA A 17 -27.93 -22.73 -19.89
CA ALA A 17 -26.48 -22.80 -20.10
C ALA A 17 -25.94 -21.61 -20.91
N THR A 18 -26.71 -21.05 -21.86
CA THR A 18 -26.30 -19.84 -22.60
C THR A 18 -26.43 -18.56 -21.78
N GLU A 19 -27.33 -18.48 -20.80
CA GLU A 19 -27.38 -17.34 -19.88
C GLU A 19 -26.31 -17.42 -18.77
N TYR A 20 -25.89 -18.63 -18.36
CA TYR A 20 -24.79 -18.80 -17.41
C TYR A 20 -23.38 -18.64 -18.00
N LEU A 21 -23.21 -18.72 -19.33
CA LEU A 21 -21.89 -18.67 -19.99
C LEU A 21 -21.52 -17.32 -20.61
N VAL A 22 -22.30 -16.25 -20.37
CA VAL A 22 -21.95 -14.89 -20.85
C VAL A 22 -22.17 -13.83 -19.78
N ILE A 23 -21.55 -13.99 -18.61
CA ILE A 23 -20.96 -12.82 -17.93
C ILE A 23 -19.53 -12.69 -18.46
N ARG A 24 -19.40 -12.42 -19.77
CA ARG A 24 -18.14 -11.90 -20.28
C ARG A 24 -18.08 -10.46 -19.79
N ALA A 25 -17.20 -10.21 -18.83
CA ALA A 25 -16.84 -8.89 -18.36
C ALA A 25 -16.68 -7.94 -19.58
N ARG A 26 -17.61 -6.99 -19.73
CA ARG A 26 -17.66 -6.05 -20.87
C ARG A 26 -16.74 -4.86 -20.65
N GLY A 27 -15.56 -5.09 -20.08
CA GLY A 27 -14.59 -4.03 -19.87
C GLY A 27 -14.01 -3.55 -21.21
N ALA A 28 -13.84 -2.24 -21.33
CA ALA A 28 -13.40 -1.62 -22.58
C ALA A 28 -12.04 -0.92 -22.42
N ALA A 29 -11.30 -0.78 -23.52
CA ALA A 29 -9.93 -0.28 -23.51
C ALA A 29 -9.78 1.12 -22.85
N ASN A 30 -10.82 1.96 -22.91
CA ASN A 30 -10.84 3.30 -22.32
C ASN A 30 -11.81 3.42 -21.12
N GLY A 31 -12.15 2.30 -20.48
CA GLY A 31 -13.05 2.27 -19.32
C GLY A 31 -12.42 2.84 -18.04
N MET A 32 -13.26 3.08 -17.03
CA MET A 32 -12.84 3.49 -15.69
C MET A 32 -12.23 2.31 -14.93
N LEU A 33 -11.25 2.57 -14.07
CA LEU A 33 -10.80 1.59 -13.09
C LEU A 33 -11.80 1.51 -11.93
N THR A 34 -12.28 0.31 -11.66
CA THR A 34 -13.30 0.02 -10.65
C THR A 34 -12.75 0.03 -9.22
N ALA A 35 -13.61 0.32 -8.25
CA ALA A 35 -13.25 0.32 -6.83
C ALA A 35 -12.68 -1.02 -6.35
N GLY A 36 -13.11 -2.14 -6.95
CA GLY A 36 -12.55 -3.46 -6.67
C GLY A 36 -11.04 -3.56 -6.91
N ASN A 37 -10.49 -2.73 -7.81
CA ASN A 37 -9.06 -2.75 -8.15
C ASN A 37 -8.24 -1.72 -7.38
N TRP A 38 -8.77 -0.53 -7.10
CA TRP A 38 -7.99 0.54 -6.48
C TRP A 38 -8.22 0.71 -4.97
N GLN A 39 -9.31 0.21 -4.39
CA GLN A 39 -9.66 0.50 -3.00
C GLN A 39 -8.63 -0.03 -1.98
N SER A 40 -7.97 -1.15 -2.27
CA SER A 40 -6.93 -1.72 -1.39
C SER A 40 -5.74 -0.78 -1.21
N LEU A 41 -5.41 0.04 -2.23
CA LEU A 41 -4.35 1.03 -2.14
C LEU A 41 -4.68 2.14 -1.13
N VAL A 42 -5.94 2.60 -1.10
CA VAL A 42 -6.40 3.59 -0.11
C VAL A 42 -6.35 3.00 1.30
N THR A 43 -6.86 1.78 1.46
CA THR A 43 -6.82 1.07 2.76
C THR A 43 -5.38 0.90 3.24
N PHE A 44 -4.49 0.44 2.37
CA PHE A 44 -3.08 0.27 2.68
C PHE A 44 -2.44 1.61 3.10
N ALA A 45 -2.56 2.65 2.26
CA ALA A 45 -1.98 3.97 2.54
C ALA A 45 -2.46 4.56 3.87
N GLY A 46 -3.73 4.33 4.24
CA GLY A 46 -4.28 4.74 5.53
C GLY A 46 -3.68 3.98 6.71
N LYS A 47 -3.43 2.68 6.57
CA LYS A 47 -2.85 1.86 7.64
C LYS A 47 -1.36 2.13 7.89
N ILE A 48 -0.63 2.55 6.86
CA ILE A 48 0.80 2.88 6.98
C ILE A 48 1.06 4.37 7.27
N LYS A 49 0.02 5.22 7.29
CA LYS A 49 0.12 6.67 7.50
C LYS A 49 0.81 7.08 8.80
N ASP A 50 0.62 6.29 9.84
CA ASP A 50 1.11 6.62 11.18
C ASP A 50 2.54 6.12 11.45
N PHE A 51 3.19 5.50 10.44
CA PHE A 51 4.55 4.95 10.58
C PHE A 51 5.57 5.99 11.07
N PRO A 52 5.62 7.23 10.55
CA PRO A 52 6.53 8.24 11.08
C PRO A 52 6.33 8.50 12.57
N GLY A 53 5.07 8.59 13.02
CA GLY A 53 4.74 8.77 14.44
C GLY A 53 5.08 7.56 15.32
N CYS A 54 4.90 6.34 14.80
CA CYS A 54 5.34 5.12 15.48
C CYS A 54 6.87 5.07 15.62
N ALA A 55 7.62 5.44 14.57
CA ALA A 55 9.07 5.54 14.62
C ALA A 55 9.50 6.56 15.69
N THR A 56 8.90 7.75 15.70
CA THR A 56 9.13 8.77 16.74
C THR A 56 8.89 8.22 18.15
N ALA A 57 7.82 7.45 18.36
CA ALA A 57 7.53 6.87 19.68
C ALA A 57 8.59 5.84 20.12
N VAL A 58 9.12 5.03 19.19
CA VAL A 58 10.21 4.08 19.46
C VAL A 58 11.50 4.83 19.84
N LEU A 59 11.85 5.88 19.09
CA LEU A 59 13.04 6.70 19.38
C LEU A 59 12.90 7.43 20.72
N ASN A 60 11.74 8.02 20.99
CA ASN A 60 11.46 8.68 22.27
C ASN A 60 11.51 7.69 23.44
N LYS A 61 11.01 6.46 23.27
CA LYS A 61 11.09 5.41 24.29
C LYS A 61 12.54 5.01 24.58
N HIS A 62 13.37 4.91 23.54
CA HIS A 62 14.79 4.62 23.69
C HIS A 62 15.51 5.76 24.44
N HIS A 63 15.27 7.00 24.04
CA HIS A 63 15.83 8.17 24.70
C HIS A 63 15.41 8.28 26.17
N ARG A 64 14.10 8.13 26.48
CA ARG A 64 13.60 8.12 27.87
C ARG A 64 14.27 7.04 28.72
N ARG A 65 14.51 5.85 28.15
CA ARG A 65 15.21 4.78 28.88
C ARG A 65 16.66 5.16 29.19
N GLN A 66 17.34 5.84 28.27
CA GLN A 66 18.69 6.35 28.53
C GLN A 66 18.70 7.40 29.64
N THR A 67 17.77 8.36 29.63
CA THR A 67 17.70 9.42 30.64
C THR A 67 17.36 8.86 32.02
N THR A 68 16.38 7.96 32.13
CA THR A 68 16.04 7.31 33.40
C THR A 68 17.21 6.51 33.98
N LEU A 69 17.98 5.79 33.16
CA LEU A 69 19.17 5.09 33.65
C LEU A 69 20.29 6.04 34.07
N ALA A 70 20.43 7.19 33.41
CA ALA A 70 21.38 8.22 33.81
C ALA A 70 21.01 8.83 35.16
N GLU A 71 19.73 9.17 35.36
CA GLU A 71 19.20 9.65 36.65
C GLU A 71 19.44 8.65 37.77
N LEU A 72 19.09 7.38 37.56
CA LEU A 72 19.29 6.33 38.56
C LEU A 72 20.77 6.12 38.90
N SER A 73 21.66 6.14 37.89
CA SER A 73 23.11 6.08 38.09
C SER A 73 23.62 7.24 38.93
N MET A 74 23.14 8.46 38.69
CA MET A 74 23.51 9.65 39.47
C MET A 74 23.00 9.54 40.92
N GLN A 75 21.74 9.12 41.12
CA GLN A 75 21.16 8.96 42.45
C GLN A 75 21.92 7.91 43.28
N ILE A 76 22.25 6.76 42.70
CA ILE A 76 23.04 5.72 43.39
C ILE A 76 24.45 6.23 43.71
N SER A 77 25.11 6.92 42.76
CA SER A 77 26.45 7.48 42.97
C SER A 77 26.46 8.53 44.08
N ALA A 78 25.45 9.40 44.12
CA ALA A 78 25.27 10.38 45.18
C ALA A 78 25.02 9.72 46.53
N TYR A 79 24.18 8.66 46.58
CA TYR A 79 23.91 7.92 47.81
C TYR A 79 25.18 7.23 48.37
N ILE A 80 25.94 6.53 47.52
CA ILE A 80 27.21 5.90 47.92
C ILE A 80 28.17 6.96 48.48
N THR A 81 28.34 8.07 47.76
CA THR A 81 29.21 9.18 48.17
C THR A 81 28.76 9.83 49.49
N ALA A 82 27.46 10.06 49.66
CA ALA A 82 26.90 10.69 50.86
C ALA A 82 27.02 9.81 52.11
N GLN A 83 26.82 8.50 51.96
CA GLN A 83 26.96 7.54 53.06
C GLN A 83 28.41 7.30 53.46
N ASN A 84 29.34 7.49 52.51
CA ASN A 84 30.79 7.43 52.70
C ASN A 84 31.25 6.21 53.53
N ASN A 85 30.66 5.03 53.25
CA ASN A 85 30.97 3.80 53.97
C ASN A 85 31.07 2.60 53.02
N ASN A 86 31.73 1.55 53.50
CA ASN A 86 32.00 0.36 52.69
C ASN A 86 30.76 -0.50 52.45
N ILE A 87 29.76 -0.43 53.34
CA ILE A 87 28.53 -1.22 53.24
C ILE A 87 27.71 -0.74 52.04
N SER A 88 27.44 0.57 51.94
CA SER A 88 26.70 1.15 50.81
C SER A 88 27.43 0.94 49.47
N THR A 89 28.77 0.99 49.48
CA THR A 89 29.58 0.72 48.30
C THR A 89 29.48 -0.75 47.87
N GLN A 90 29.49 -1.70 48.80
CA GLN A 90 29.37 -3.13 48.50
C GLN A 90 27.95 -3.49 48.02
N GLU A 91 26.91 -2.89 48.60
CA GLU A 91 25.52 -3.16 48.24
C GLU A 91 25.14 -2.56 46.88
N PHE A 92 25.51 -1.30 46.62
CA PHE A 92 25.04 -0.56 45.45
C PHE A 92 26.07 -0.42 44.31
N GLY A 93 27.35 -0.68 44.57
CA GLY A 93 28.41 -0.65 43.56
C GLY A 93 28.16 -1.58 42.36
N PRO A 94 27.79 -2.86 42.57
CA PRO A 94 27.44 -3.76 41.47
C PRO A 94 26.21 -3.30 40.66
N VAL A 95 25.21 -2.72 41.33
CA VAL A 95 24.01 -2.16 40.68
C VAL A 95 24.38 -0.99 39.77
N LEU A 96 25.22 -0.07 40.26
CA LEU A 96 25.75 1.05 39.49
C LEU A 96 26.53 0.58 38.26
N MET A 97 27.36 -0.45 38.39
CA MET A 97 28.06 -1.06 37.25
C MET A 97 27.11 -1.61 36.19
N VAL A 98 26.07 -2.36 36.60
CA VAL A 98 25.08 -2.91 35.67
C VAL A 98 24.33 -1.79 34.95
N ILE A 99 23.92 -0.75 35.67
CA ILE A 99 23.26 0.42 35.07
C ILE A 99 24.18 1.11 34.05
N ASN A 100 25.45 1.32 34.37
CA ASN A 100 26.41 1.93 33.45
C ASN A 100 26.67 1.06 32.22
N LYS A 101 26.74 -0.27 32.37
CA LYS A 101 26.82 -1.20 31.24
C LYS A 101 25.57 -1.11 30.36
N LEU A 102 24.38 -1.07 30.94
CA LEU A 102 23.13 -0.89 30.20
C LEU A 102 23.09 0.46 29.47
N ARG A 103 23.56 1.55 30.08
CA ARG A 103 23.70 2.86 29.44
C ARG A 103 24.63 2.81 28.23
N GLN A 104 25.78 2.14 28.33
CA GLN A 104 26.72 1.98 27.22
C GLN A 104 26.13 1.16 26.05
N LEU A 105 25.42 0.07 26.36
CA LEU A 105 24.71 -0.73 25.36
C LEU A 105 23.59 0.07 24.67
N LEU A 106 22.82 0.85 25.44
CA LEU A 106 21.79 1.73 24.88
C LEU A 106 22.40 2.85 24.03
N GLY A 107 23.51 3.45 24.47
CA GLY A 107 24.22 4.49 23.72
C GLY A 107 24.71 4.00 22.36
N SER A 108 25.35 2.83 22.32
CA SER A 108 25.83 2.21 21.08
C SER A 108 24.70 1.78 20.13
N SER A 109 23.56 1.32 20.66
CA SER A 109 22.39 0.96 19.83
C SER A 109 21.59 2.14 19.27
N GLY A 110 21.80 3.36 19.79
CA GLY A 110 21.01 4.54 19.44
C GLY A 110 21.16 4.97 17.98
N CYS A 111 22.39 5.00 17.45
CA CYS A 111 22.64 5.39 16.06
C CYS A 111 21.96 4.44 15.07
N THR A 112 22.09 3.13 15.28
CA THR A 112 21.44 2.11 14.44
C THR A 112 19.92 2.18 14.54
N LEU A 113 19.37 2.47 15.72
CA LEU A 113 17.93 2.61 15.88
C LEU A 113 17.39 3.86 15.18
N ASN A 114 18.10 4.98 15.28
CA ASN A 114 17.76 6.22 14.56
C ASN A 114 17.77 6.01 13.04
N GLU A 115 18.82 5.40 12.51
CA GLU A 115 18.95 5.11 11.08
C GLU A 115 17.79 4.24 10.59
N LYS A 116 17.49 3.14 11.30
CA LYS A 116 16.35 2.27 10.96
C LYS A 116 15.01 3.00 11.01
N GLY A 117 14.80 3.84 12.01
CA GLY A 117 13.58 4.64 12.14
C GLY A 117 13.41 5.62 10.97
N ILE A 118 14.47 6.33 10.60
CA ILE A 118 14.48 7.28 9.48
C ILE A 118 14.23 6.56 8.16
N VAL A 119 15.00 5.50 7.86
CA VAL A 119 14.87 4.74 6.60
C VAL A 119 13.47 4.15 6.47
N ALA A 120 12.93 3.57 7.54
CA ALA A 120 11.59 2.96 7.49
C ALA A 120 10.48 4.03 7.32
N ALA A 121 10.59 5.17 7.99
CA ALA A 121 9.65 6.29 7.81
C ALA A 121 9.73 6.85 6.38
N ALA A 122 10.93 7.06 5.85
CA ALA A 122 11.14 7.56 4.50
C ALA A 122 10.62 6.59 3.43
N ALA A 123 10.91 5.29 3.55
CA ALA A 123 10.41 4.27 2.64
C ALA A 123 8.88 4.20 2.66
N THR A 124 8.27 4.31 3.84
CA THR A 124 6.81 4.31 3.98
C THR A 124 6.17 5.53 3.31
N GLU A 125 6.71 6.73 3.55
CA GLU A 125 6.19 7.94 2.92
C GLU A 125 6.46 7.99 1.41
N PHE A 126 7.55 7.39 0.93
CA PHE A 126 7.78 7.22 -0.52
C PHE A 126 6.67 6.37 -1.15
N VAL A 127 6.31 5.24 -0.52
CA VAL A 127 5.23 4.37 -0.99
C VAL A 127 3.88 5.09 -0.96
N ARG A 128 3.55 5.77 0.16
CA ARG A 128 2.33 6.58 0.26
C ARG A 128 2.30 7.68 -0.81
N GLY A 129 3.43 8.33 -1.06
CA GLY A 129 3.58 9.35 -2.11
C GLY A 129 3.22 8.81 -3.49
N GLY A 130 3.73 7.63 -3.88
CA GLY A 130 3.40 7.01 -5.16
C GLY A 130 1.92 6.61 -5.29
N ILE A 131 1.28 6.21 -4.19
CA ILE A 131 -0.17 5.95 -4.17
C ILE A 131 -0.96 7.26 -4.27
N THR A 132 -0.55 8.29 -3.54
CA THR A 132 -1.16 9.63 -3.58
C THR A 132 -1.06 10.23 -4.97
N GLU A 133 0.08 10.09 -5.65
CA GLU A 133 0.26 10.53 -7.04
C GLU A 133 -0.70 9.81 -7.98
N PHE A 134 -0.80 8.47 -7.89
CA PHE A 134 -1.73 7.69 -8.68
C PHE A 134 -3.17 8.22 -8.55
N PHE A 135 -3.66 8.41 -7.33
CA PHE A 135 -5.00 8.97 -7.10
C PHE A 135 -5.10 10.44 -7.49
N GLY A 136 -4.03 11.22 -7.32
CA GLY A 136 -3.96 12.60 -7.75
C GLY A 136 -4.13 12.76 -9.26
N ILE A 137 -3.59 11.83 -10.06
CA ILE A 137 -3.76 11.84 -11.52
C ILE A 137 -5.11 11.22 -11.90
N ALA A 138 -5.40 10.00 -11.43
CA ALA A 138 -6.55 9.22 -11.89
C ALA A 138 -7.90 9.79 -11.40
N ALA A 139 -7.98 10.26 -10.16
CA ALA A 139 -9.22 10.82 -9.62
C ALA A 139 -9.52 12.22 -10.18
N ASN A 140 -8.50 13.01 -10.50
CA ASN A 140 -8.68 14.33 -11.13
C ASN A 140 -8.84 14.26 -12.65
N SER A 141 -8.60 13.10 -13.27
CA SER A 141 -8.92 12.84 -14.68
C SER A 141 -10.43 12.59 -14.83
N TYR A 142 -11.21 13.64 -14.58
CA TYR A 142 -12.67 13.64 -14.52
C TYR A 142 -13.23 14.75 -15.41
N GLN A 143 -14.23 14.40 -16.22
CA GLN A 143 -15.04 15.37 -16.96
C GLN A 143 -16.53 15.22 -16.61
N ALA A 144 -17.01 14.00 -16.37
CA ALA A 144 -18.37 13.71 -15.93
C ALA A 144 -18.42 12.35 -15.21
N ALA A 145 -19.54 12.04 -14.55
CA ALA A 145 -19.75 10.75 -13.88
C ALA A 145 -19.66 9.55 -14.84
N THR A 146 -19.90 9.76 -16.13
CA THR A 146 -19.79 8.75 -17.18
C THR A 146 -18.52 8.92 -18.03
N ASN A 147 -17.63 9.85 -17.64
CA ASN A 147 -16.37 10.17 -18.33
C ASN A 147 -15.31 10.59 -17.30
N ALA A 148 -14.71 9.59 -16.67
CA ALA A 148 -13.69 9.72 -15.64
C ALA A 148 -12.69 8.57 -15.78
N CYS A 149 -11.62 8.58 -14.99
CA CYS A 149 -10.70 7.45 -14.92
C CYS A 149 -10.94 6.48 -13.77
N LEU A 150 -11.53 6.92 -12.66
CA LEU A 150 -11.92 6.03 -11.56
C LEU A 150 -13.44 6.03 -11.43
N THR A 151 -14.02 4.90 -11.01
CA THR A 151 -15.42 4.81 -10.56
C THR A 151 -15.48 4.23 -9.16
N THR A 152 -16.46 4.68 -8.36
CA THR A 152 -16.77 4.10 -7.04
C THR A 152 -17.47 2.75 -7.14
N ASP A 153 -17.92 2.36 -8.33
CA ASP A 153 -18.52 1.05 -8.57
C ASP A 153 -17.46 -0.06 -8.57
N SER A 154 -17.82 -1.22 -8.03
CA SER A 154 -16.93 -2.39 -7.93
C SER A 154 -17.02 -3.33 -9.14
N ALA A 155 -18.07 -3.23 -9.95
CA ALA A 155 -18.32 -4.11 -11.10
C ALA A 155 -17.83 -3.49 -12.42
N SER A 156 -17.27 -4.31 -13.32
CA SER A 156 -16.80 -3.89 -14.65
C SER A 156 -17.93 -3.54 -15.64
N THR A 157 -19.19 -3.79 -15.27
CA THR A 157 -20.36 -3.34 -16.05
C THR A 157 -20.77 -1.90 -15.73
N ALA A 158 -20.14 -1.25 -14.75
CA ALA A 158 -20.45 0.12 -14.41
C ALA A 158 -20.15 1.08 -15.57
N ASP A 159 -20.94 2.14 -15.68
CA ASP A 159 -20.78 3.22 -16.66
C ASP A 159 -21.10 4.60 -16.06
N ALA A 160 -21.36 4.66 -14.76
CA ALA A 160 -21.69 5.86 -13.99
C ALA A 160 -20.77 5.99 -12.75
N ASN A 161 -21.03 7.00 -11.92
CA ASN A 161 -20.33 7.23 -10.65
C ASN A 161 -18.81 7.45 -10.75
N GLY A 162 -18.37 8.08 -11.84
CA GLY A 162 -17.01 8.58 -11.99
C GLY A 162 -16.58 9.44 -10.80
N VAL A 163 -15.39 9.16 -10.28
CA VAL A 163 -14.81 9.85 -9.14
C VAL A 163 -14.37 11.25 -9.57
N ASN A 164 -14.91 12.27 -8.91
CA ASN A 164 -14.54 13.67 -9.13
C ASN A 164 -13.52 14.12 -8.07
N GLY A 165 -12.24 13.84 -8.32
CA GLY A 165 -11.14 14.20 -7.44
C GLY A 165 -10.98 13.29 -6.21
N VAL A 166 -9.84 13.41 -5.53
CA VAL A 166 -9.45 12.54 -4.41
C VAL A 166 -10.46 12.62 -3.25
N ALA A 167 -11.07 13.79 -3.01
CA ALA A 167 -12.03 13.98 -1.94
C ALA A 167 -13.34 13.17 -2.13
N ALA A 168 -13.67 12.78 -3.36
CA ALA A 168 -14.82 11.93 -3.66
C ALA A 168 -14.57 10.44 -3.37
N ILE A 169 -13.32 10.05 -3.07
CA ILE A 169 -12.97 8.68 -2.72
C ILE A 169 -13.18 8.47 -1.21
N PRO A 170 -14.03 7.50 -0.80
CA PRO A 170 -14.27 7.23 0.61
C PRO A 170 -12.98 6.97 1.40
N GLY A 171 -12.74 7.80 2.42
CA GLY A 171 -11.57 7.67 3.31
C GLY A 171 -10.23 8.15 2.72
N ALA A 172 -10.17 8.54 1.45
CA ALA A 172 -8.89 8.91 0.81
C ALA A 172 -8.27 10.19 1.37
N SER A 173 -9.06 11.21 1.70
CA SER A 173 -8.52 12.45 2.29
C SER A 173 -7.75 12.18 3.58
N ALA A 174 -8.26 11.25 4.41
CA ALA A 174 -7.56 10.83 5.62
C ALA A 174 -6.35 9.95 5.30
N ALA A 175 -6.49 8.98 4.40
CA ALA A 175 -5.44 8.01 4.08
C ALA A 175 -4.25 8.58 3.29
N LEU A 176 -4.51 9.51 2.37
CA LEU A 176 -3.53 10.08 1.43
C LEU A 176 -3.02 11.46 1.85
N GLY A 177 -3.70 12.13 2.80
CA GLY A 177 -3.22 13.38 3.36
C GLY A 177 -1.94 13.22 4.16
N ASN A 178 -1.27 14.33 4.43
CA ASN A 178 0.01 14.41 5.13
C ASN A 178 0.08 13.50 6.38
N SER A 179 1.21 12.81 6.54
CA SER A 179 1.54 12.13 7.80
C SER A 179 1.79 13.13 8.92
N ASP A 180 1.58 12.68 10.15
CA ASP A 180 2.02 13.38 11.36
C ASP A 180 3.15 12.57 12.01
N ALA A 181 4.28 13.23 12.27
CA ALA A 181 5.44 12.63 12.92
C ALA A 181 5.39 12.70 14.45
N SER A 182 4.33 13.27 15.03
CA SER A 182 4.10 13.25 16.48
C SER A 182 4.05 11.80 16.99
N ALA A 183 4.52 11.59 18.23
CA ALA A 183 4.66 10.25 18.78
C ALA A 183 3.29 9.55 18.90
N LYS A 184 3.15 8.40 18.23
CA LYS A 184 1.93 7.56 18.26
C LYS A 184 2.23 6.17 18.81
N PRO A 185 1.25 5.48 19.42
CA PRO A 185 1.43 4.12 19.92
C PRO A 185 2.04 3.20 18.84
N GLY A 186 2.95 2.33 19.26
CA GLY A 186 3.68 1.47 18.33
C GLY A 186 2.83 0.32 17.76
N GLY A 187 3.21 -0.14 16.57
CA GLY A 187 2.67 -1.32 15.90
C GLY A 187 1.92 -0.98 14.62
N ILE A 188 2.38 -1.52 13.50
CA ILE A 188 1.68 -1.44 12.22
C ILE A 188 1.44 -2.88 11.77
N ALA A 189 0.26 -3.40 12.08
CA ALA A 189 -0.14 -4.76 11.74
C ALA A 189 -0.15 -5.00 10.21
N GLU A 190 -0.15 -3.92 9.43
CA GLU A 190 -0.17 -3.97 7.97
C GLU A 190 1.13 -4.50 7.36
N VAL A 191 2.27 -4.36 8.04
CA VAL A 191 3.56 -4.86 7.56
C VAL A 191 3.88 -6.17 8.28
N THR A 192 3.76 -7.29 7.58
CA THR A 192 4.05 -8.62 8.09
C THR A 192 5.35 -9.18 7.52
N ALA A 193 5.82 -10.30 8.09
CA ALA A 193 7.03 -10.97 7.59
C ALA A 193 6.90 -11.44 6.13
N THR A 194 5.68 -11.57 5.63
CA THR A 194 5.36 -12.04 4.27
C THR A 194 4.97 -10.92 3.32
N GLY A 195 4.90 -9.66 3.75
CA GLY A 195 4.52 -8.53 2.91
C GLY A 195 3.47 -7.61 3.55
N PHE A 196 2.60 -7.03 2.72
CA PHE A 196 1.54 -6.11 3.13
C PHE A 196 0.16 -6.79 3.14
N ASP A 197 -0.49 -6.84 4.30
CA ASP A 197 -1.72 -7.63 4.50
C ASP A 197 -2.92 -7.16 3.68
N SER A 198 -3.04 -5.86 3.42
CA SER A 198 -4.12 -5.25 2.63
C SER A 198 -3.84 -5.30 1.14
N LEU A 199 -2.59 -5.46 0.72
CA LEU A 199 -2.20 -5.54 -0.68
C LEU A 199 -2.17 -6.99 -1.12
N LYS A 200 -3.36 -7.51 -1.42
CA LYS A 200 -3.52 -8.86 -1.96
C LYS A 200 -2.91 -8.95 -3.36
N ALA A 201 -2.58 -10.17 -3.76
CA ALA A 201 -2.18 -10.42 -5.15
C ALA A 201 -3.28 -9.94 -6.11
N ASN A 202 -2.87 -9.22 -7.15
CA ASN A 202 -3.73 -8.73 -8.22
C ASN A 202 -3.08 -9.01 -9.58
N ASP A 203 -3.88 -9.02 -10.63
CA ASP A 203 -3.43 -9.32 -12.00
C ASP A 203 -3.09 -8.06 -12.82
N GLY A 204 -2.96 -6.91 -12.14
CA GLY A 204 -2.83 -5.60 -12.76
C GLY A 204 -4.15 -5.07 -13.33
N ILE A 205 -4.04 -4.18 -14.31
CA ILE A 205 -5.19 -3.54 -14.97
C ILE A 205 -5.52 -4.30 -16.26
N LYS A 206 -6.42 -5.29 -16.16
CA LYS A 206 -6.98 -5.98 -17.33
C LYS A 206 -8.04 -5.13 -18.00
N GLN A 207 -8.08 -5.13 -19.34
CA GLN A 207 -9.16 -4.47 -20.07
C GLN A 207 -10.55 -4.96 -19.64
N ALA A 208 -10.69 -6.27 -19.36
CA ALA A 208 -11.94 -6.88 -18.92
C ALA A 208 -12.43 -6.38 -17.55
N ASP A 209 -11.52 -5.87 -16.71
CA ASP A 209 -11.82 -5.40 -15.35
C ASP A 209 -12.10 -3.89 -15.30
N LEU A 210 -11.86 -3.19 -16.41
CA LEU A 210 -12.28 -1.82 -16.59
C LEU A 210 -13.80 -1.76 -16.75
N SER A 211 -14.37 -0.62 -16.41
CA SER A 211 -15.78 -0.33 -16.63
C SER A 211 -16.11 -0.44 -18.13
N SER A 212 -17.38 -0.62 -18.45
CA SER A 212 -17.81 -0.59 -19.84
C SER A 212 -17.53 0.79 -20.45
N ALA A 213 -17.18 0.84 -21.74
CA ALA A 213 -16.72 2.08 -22.37
C ALA A 213 -17.76 3.20 -22.32
N GLY A 214 -19.07 2.91 -22.22
CA GLY A 214 -20.13 3.94 -22.17
C GLY A 214 -19.80 5.19 -23.01
N SER A 215 -19.84 6.36 -22.36
CA SER A 215 -19.22 7.62 -22.83
C SER A 215 -17.82 7.87 -22.23
N SER A 216 -17.29 6.91 -21.47
CA SER A 216 -16.02 7.05 -20.79
C SER A 216 -14.85 6.91 -21.76
N ASN A 217 -13.94 7.87 -21.71
CA ASN A 217 -12.77 7.91 -22.56
C ASN A 217 -11.49 8.05 -21.73
N CYS A 218 -11.37 7.26 -20.66
CA CYS A 218 -10.17 7.25 -19.84
C CYS A 218 -9.00 6.64 -20.63
N LYS A 219 -8.16 7.51 -21.18
CA LYS A 219 -6.94 7.10 -21.90
C LYS A 219 -5.85 6.57 -20.98
N LEU A 220 -5.91 6.92 -19.70
CA LEU A 220 -4.88 6.59 -18.72
C LEU A 220 -4.65 5.10 -18.58
N PHE A 221 -5.69 4.26 -18.73
CA PHE A 221 -5.60 2.80 -18.53
C PHE A 221 -5.63 1.99 -19.83
N SER A 222 -5.55 2.67 -20.97
CA SER A 222 -5.45 2.07 -22.29
C SER A 222 -3.98 1.87 -22.67
N ALA A 223 -3.69 0.82 -23.44
CA ALA A 223 -2.35 0.52 -23.94
C ALA A 223 -2.26 0.54 -25.48
N ASN A 224 -3.40 0.61 -26.16
CA ASN A 224 -3.49 0.59 -27.63
C ASN A 224 -3.28 1.99 -28.22
N ALA A 225 -3.41 2.14 -29.55
CA ALA A 225 -3.55 3.47 -30.15
C ALA A 225 -4.76 4.21 -29.56
N ASP A 226 -4.75 5.55 -29.63
CA ASP A 226 -5.68 6.41 -28.90
C ASP A 226 -5.69 6.11 -27.40
N SER A 227 -4.52 5.99 -26.77
CA SER A 227 -4.32 5.88 -25.33
C SER A 227 -3.57 7.10 -24.77
N VAL A 228 -2.67 6.89 -23.80
CA VAL A 228 -1.66 7.87 -23.41
C VAL A 228 -0.77 8.30 -24.59
N LEU A 229 -0.67 7.46 -25.63
CA LEU A 229 -0.09 7.80 -26.93
C LEU A 229 -1.20 7.80 -27.99
N MET A 230 -1.24 8.84 -28.82
CA MET A 230 -2.33 9.02 -29.80
C MET A 230 -2.21 8.05 -30.98
N THR A 231 -1.04 7.97 -31.62
CA THR A 231 -0.90 7.30 -32.93
C THR A 231 -0.49 5.84 -32.84
N THR A 232 0.13 5.43 -31.74
CA THR A 232 0.65 4.09 -31.53
C THR A 232 0.35 3.64 -30.11
N GLY A 233 0.24 2.32 -29.90
CA GLY A 233 0.18 1.78 -28.54
C GLY A 233 1.49 1.93 -27.80
N VAL A 234 1.46 1.75 -26.48
CA VAL A 234 2.69 1.69 -25.70
C VAL A 234 3.45 0.41 -26.02
N SER A 235 4.78 0.49 -26.09
CA SER A 235 5.62 -0.69 -26.39
C SER A 235 6.01 -1.48 -25.14
N LYS A 236 5.98 -0.84 -23.96
CA LYS A 236 6.31 -1.43 -22.66
C LYS A 236 5.11 -1.38 -21.71
N PRO A 237 5.03 -2.27 -20.72
CA PRO A 237 4.04 -2.15 -19.65
C PRO A 237 4.10 -0.79 -18.93
N ILE A 238 2.95 -0.29 -18.51
CA ILE A 238 2.84 0.95 -17.76
C ILE A 238 2.62 0.61 -16.28
N PRO A 239 3.57 0.96 -15.39
CA PRO A 239 3.40 0.76 -13.96
C PRO A 239 2.63 1.92 -13.34
N TYR A 240 1.63 1.61 -12.52
CA TYR A 240 0.90 2.55 -11.66
C TYR A 240 1.08 2.17 -10.19
N ALA A 241 1.00 3.17 -9.30
CA ALA A 241 1.15 2.98 -7.86
C ALA A 241 2.39 2.13 -7.51
N LEU A 242 3.55 2.55 -8.02
CA LEU A 242 4.85 1.87 -7.85
C LEU A 242 4.88 0.41 -8.37
N GLY A 243 4.06 0.10 -9.38
CA GLY A 243 4.00 -1.22 -9.99
C GLY A 243 3.09 -2.20 -9.26
N TYR A 244 2.26 -1.76 -8.30
CA TYR A 244 1.20 -2.60 -7.74
C TYR A 244 0.06 -2.81 -8.75
N LEU A 245 -0.22 -1.81 -9.60
CA LEU A 245 -1.17 -1.92 -10.70
C LEU A 245 -0.40 -1.77 -12.00
N ASN A 246 -0.22 -2.85 -12.75
CA ASN A 246 0.49 -2.82 -14.02
C ASN A 246 -0.49 -2.96 -15.18
N LYS A 247 -0.29 -2.16 -16.23
CA LYS A 247 -0.98 -2.33 -17.51
C LYS A 247 -0.03 -2.93 -18.53
N HIS A 248 -0.31 -4.16 -18.98
CA HIS A 248 0.45 -4.77 -20.08
C HIS A 248 0.18 -4.04 -21.40
N ASN A 249 1.17 -4.02 -22.29
CA ASN A 249 1.15 -3.25 -23.54
C ASN A 249 0.11 -3.73 -24.56
N ASP A 250 -0.24 -5.02 -24.54
CA ASP A 250 -1.26 -5.58 -25.43
C ASP A 250 -2.70 -5.34 -24.95
N GLY A 251 -2.91 -4.98 -23.68
CA GLY A 251 -4.23 -4.76 -23.08
C GLY A 251 -4.79 -5.91 -22.22
N PRO A 252 -4.91 -7.16 -22.73
CA PRO A 252 -5.53 -8.25 -21.99
C PRO A 252 -4.55 -9.06 -21.12
N THR A 253 -3.24 -9.00 -21.37
CA THR A 253 -2.29 -9.80 -20.60
C THR A 253 -2.15 -9.29 -19.17
N THR A 254 -2.01 -10.22 -18.23
CA THR A 254 -1.88 -9.96 -16.80
C THR A 254 -0.42 -9.77 -16.42
N ILE A 255 -0.15 -8.78 -15.56
CA ILE A 255 1.12 -8.66 -14.86
C ILE A 255 0.81 -8.73 -13.38
N ARG A 256 1.11 -9.88 -12.79
CA ARG A 256 0.81 -10.13 -11.39
C ARG A 256 1.69 -9.27 -10.50
N ALA A 257 1.07 -8.59 -9.55
CA ALA A 257 1.75 -7.96 -8.44
C ALA A 257 1.14 -8.47 -7.13
N ASP A 258 1.94 -8.61 -6.11
CA ASP A 258 1.47 -8.84 -4.76
C ASP A 258 2.19 -7.90 -3.79
N GLY A 259 1.57 -7.68 -2.63
CA GLY A 259 2.13 -6.85 -1.58
C GLY A 259 3.43 -7.38 -0.96
N THR A 260 4.11 -8.35 -1.59
CA THR A 260 5.37 -8.89 -1.08
C THR A 260 6.60 -8.16 -1.66
N ASN A 261 6.46 -7.48 -2.81
CA ASN A 261 7.50 -6.67 -3.43
C ASN A 261 6.93 -5.43 -4.13
N LEU A 262 6.88 -4.30 -3.42
CA LEU A 262 6.71 -2.99 -4.07
C LEU A 262 8.10 -2.51 -4.50
N ALA A 263 8.37 -2.57 -5.81
CA ALA A 263 9.64 -2.33 -6.52
C ALA A 263 10.65 -3.51 -6.56
N GLN A 264 10.64 -4.23 -7.69
CA GLN A 264 11.86 -4.43 -8.46
C GLN A 264 11.60 -3.88 -9.86
N GLY A 265 12.26 -2.78 -10.22
CA GLY A 265 12.51 -2.54 -11.64
C GLY A 265 13.21 -3.78 -12.20
N GLU A 266 12.87 -4.18 -13.43
CA GLU A 266 13.54 -5.28 -14.11
C GLU A 266 15.06 -5.24 -13.86
N PRO A 267 15.72 -6.36 -13.56
CA PRO A 267 17.16 -6.45 -13.69
C PRO A 267 17.50 -6.51 -15.19
N GLU A 268 17.31 -5.41 -15.92
CA GLU A 268 17.78 -5.27 -17.30
C GLU A 268 19.26 -4.84 -17.29
N ASN A 269 20.15 -5.69 -16.74
CA ASN A 269 21.49 -5.99 -17.28
C ASN A 269 22.24 -7.00 -16.39
N SER A 270 21.82 -8.25 -16.42
CA SER A 270 22.79 -9.35 -16.31
C SER A 270 23.50 -9.48 -17.66
N ARG A 271 24.49 -8.61 -17.93
CA ARG A 271 25.51 -8.91 -18.93
C ARG A 271 26.79 -9.33 -18.23
N VAL A 272 26.98 -10.64 -18.29
CA VAL A 272 28.25 -11.35 -18.26
C VAL A 272 29.28 -10.64 -19.14
N ALA A 273 30.37 -10.17 -18.53
CA ALA A 273 31.79 -10.33 -18.90
C ALA A 273 32.62 -9.26 -18.16
#